data_AF-A0A382KHK7-F1
#
_entry.id   AF-A0A382KHK7-F1
#
_cell.length_a   1.000
_cell.length_b   1.000
_cell.length_c   1.000
_cell.angle_alpha   90.00
_cell.angle_beta   90.00
_cell.angle_gamma   90.00
#
_symmetry.space_group_name_H-M   'P 1'
#
loop_
_entity.id
_entity.type
_entity.pdbx_description
1 polymer ?
#
loop_
_entity_poly.entity_id
_entity_poly.type
_entity_poly.pdbx_seq_one_letter_code
_entity_poly.pdbx_strand_id
1 'polypeptide(L)'
;DIEPTITLMLYFPIVAMAAFSIPALTNWTTPDLSQWIYLILIAVLGVCSQWCFIEACRRVHTPLIAPFDYTRIVFAGAIGYVFFNEFPGLFELSGMLVILVSTLSITLLRRRQSKSLETK
;
A
#
# COMPACT_ATOMS: atom_id res chain seq x y z
N ASP A 1 -16.11 17.42 -14.00
CA ASP A 1 -16.41 17.62 -12.57
C ASP A 1 -15.41 16.85 -11.73
N ILE A 2 -14.62 17.57 -10.92
CA ILE A 2 -13.58 16.98 -10.09
C ILE A 2 -14.29 16.42 -8.86
N GLU A 3 -14.43 15.10 -8.75
CA GLU A 3 -15.03 14.52 -7.56
C GLU A 3 -14.27 14.98 -6.32
N PRO A 4 -14.97 15.35 -5.23
CA PRO A 4 -14.31 15.76 -3.99
C PRO A 4 -13.41 14.63 -3.50
N THR A 5 -12.14 14.94 -3.22
CA THR A 5 -11.17 13.98 -2.64
C THR A 5 -11.74 13.24 -1.43
N ILE A 6 -12.55 13.92 -0.62
CA ILE A 6 -13.20 13.34 0.56
C ILE A 6 -14.23 12.25 0.21
N THR A 7 -14.91 12.34 -0.94
CA THR A 7 -15.88 11.35 -1.39
C THR A 7 -15.19 10.04 -1.74
N LEU A 8 -14.05 10.12 -2.44
CA LEU A 8 -13.28 8.94 -2.84
C LEU A 8 -12.64 8.25 -1.62
N MET A 9 -12.23 9.02 -0.62
CA MET A 9 -11.72 8.51 0.67
C MET A 9 -12.79 7.82 1.51
N LEU A 10 -14.05 8.25 1.44
CA LEU A 10 -15.15 7.67 2.22
C LEU A 10 -15.74 6.42 1.56
N TYR A 11 -15.77 6.35 0.23
CA TYR A 11 -16.45 5.27 -0.47
C TYR A 11 -15.83 3.90 -0.19
N PHE A 12 -14.50 3.80 -0.30
CA PHE A 12 -13.76 2.55 -0.06
C PHE A 12 -13.97 1.98 1.35
N PRO A 13 -13.74 2.72 2.46
CA PRO A 13 -13.95 2.19 3.80
C PRO A 13 -15.42 1.90 4.11
N ILE A 14 -16.39 2.63 3.55
CA ILE A 14 -17.82 2.32 3.73
C ILE A 14 -18.15 0.98 3.08
N VAL A 15 -17.72 0.75 1.85
CA VAL A 15 -17.93 -0.52 1.14
C VAL A 15 -17.22 -1.66 1.87
N ALA A 16 -15.99 -1.44 2.32
CA ALA A 16 -15.25 -2.42 3.11
C ALA A 16 -15.97 -2.74 4.43
N MET A 17 -16.44 -1.73 5.16
CA MET A 17 -17.18 -1.91 6.42
C MET A 17 -18.46 -2.71 6.19
N ALA A 18 -19.23 -2.42 5.14
CA ALA A 18 -20.42 -3.19 4.78
C ALA A 18 -20.06 -4.65 4.43
N ALA A 19 -19.01 -4.87 3.65
CA ALA A 19 -18.55 -6.21 3.27
C ALA A 19 -18.07 -7.02 4.49
N PHE A 20 -17.31 -6.41 5.40
CA PHE A 20 -16.82 -7.07 6.62
C PHE A 20 -17.88 -7.23 7.71
N SER A 21 -19.00 -6.50 7.65
CA SER A 21 -20.12 -6.68 8.57
C SER A 21 -20.77 -8.06 8.44
N ILE A 22 -20.81 -8.63 7.23
CA ILE A 22 -21.39 -9.95 6.96
C ILE A 22 -20.67 -11.07 7.75
N PRO A 23 -19.33 -11.25 7.63
CA PRO A 23 -18.62 -12.24 8.43
C PRO A 23 -18.61 -11.89 9.93
N ALA A 24 -18.58 -10.61 10.29
CA ALA A 24 -18.65 -10.18 11.69
C ALA A 24 -19.92 -10.66 12.40
N LEU A 25 -21.07 -10.69 11.72
CA LEU A 25 -22.32 -11.22 12.28
C LEU A 25 -22.25 -12.73 12.55
N THR A 26 -21.44 -13.48 11.80
CA THR A 26 -21.36 -14.94 11.94
C THR A 26 -20.41 -15.39 13.05
N ASN A 27 -19.35 -14.63 13.32
CA ASN A 27 -18.29 -15.01 14.26
C ASN A 27 -17.82 -13.79 15.08
N TRP A 28 -18.76 -13.13 15.75
CA TRP A 28 -18.44 -11.95 16.54
C TRP A 28 -17.58 -12.31 17.75
N THR A 29 -16.42 -11.67 17.87
CA THR A 29 -15.56 -11.72 19.05
C THR A 29 -15.40 -10.30 19.58
N THR A 30 -15.77 -10.09 20.84
CA THR A 30 -15.67 -8.77 21.49
C THR A 30 -14.20 -8.41 21.71
N PRO A 31 -13.71 -7.28 21.17
CA PRO A 31 -12.32 -6.91 21.34
C PRO A 31 -12.02 -6.51 22.79
N ASP A 32 -10.87 -6.94 23.29
CA ASP A 32 -10.31 -6.47 24.56
C ASP A 32 -9.84 -5.00 24.44
N LEU A 33 -9.62 -4.33 25.59
CA LEU A 33 -9.15 -2.93 25.61
C LEU A 33 -7.84 -2.73 24.85
N SER A 34 -6.93 -3.71 24.93
CA SER A 34 -5.68 -3.71 24.15
C SER A 34 -5.94 -3.74 22.64
N GLN A 35 -6.89 -4.55 22.19
CA GLN A 35 -7.27 -4.68 20.79
C GLN A 35 -7.96 -3.41 20.27
N TRP A 36 -8.76 -2.74 21.09
CA TRP A 36 -9.33 -1.43 20.75
C TRP A 36 -8.26 -0.37 20.46
N ILE A 37 -7.19 -0.34 21.26
CA ILE A 37 -6.07 0.59 21.02
C ILE A 37 -5.42 0.30 19.67
N TYR A 38 -5.16 -0.96 19.35
CA TYR A 38 -4.60 -1.33 18.04
C TYR A 38 -5.52 -0.98 16.88
N LEU A 39 -6.84 -1.20 17.02
CA LEU A 39 -7.83 -0.82 16.00
C LEU A 39 -7.84 0.68 15.73
N ILE A 40 -7.80 1.52 16.78
CA ILE A 40 -7.73 2.97 16.64
C ILE A 40 -6.43 3.38 15.95
N LEU A 41 -5.30 2.79 16.35
CA LEU A 41 -3.99 3.08 15.74
C LEU A 41 -3.98 2.74 14.25
N ILE A 42 -4.49 1.57 13.88
CA ILE A 42 -4.62 1.13 12.48
C ILE A 42 -5.55 2.08 11.71
N ALA A 43 -6.67 2.50 12.31
CA ALA A 43 -7.61 3.43 11.67
C ALA A 43 -6.94 4.79 11.38
N VAL A 44 -6.25 5.38 12.35
CA VAL A 44 -5.54 6.66 12.18
C VAL A 44 -4.44 6.54 11.12
N LEU A 45 -3.59 5.52 11.22
CA LEU A 45 -2.52 5.29 10.24
C LEU A 45 -3.07 5.03 8.84
N GLY A 46 -4.18 4.30 8.72
CA GLY A 46 -4.86 4.02 7.46
C GLY A 46 -5.39 5.29 6.79
N VAL A 47 -6.06 6.16 7.55
CA VAL A 47 -6.56 7.45 7.04
C VAL A 47 -5.41 8.35 6.61
N CYS A 48 -4.34 8.45 7.43
CA CYS A 48 -3.14 9.21 7.09
C CYS A 48 -2.48 8.67 5.80
N SER A 49 -2.38 7.34 5.66
CA SER A 49 -1.82 6.70 4.47
C SER A 49 -2.65 6.99 3.23
N GLN A 50 -3.98 6.89 3.30
CA GLN A 50 -4.86 7.20 2.16
C GLN A 50 -4.77 8.67 1.78
N TRP A 51 -4.71 9.58 2.76
CA TRP A 51 -4.55 11.01 2.50
C TRP A 51 -3.25 11.29 1.73
N CYS A 52 -2.13 10.75 2.22
CA CYS A 52 -0.83 10.90 1.58
C CYS A 52 -0.83 10.36 0.15
N PHE A 53 -1.45 9.19 -0.06
CA PHE A 53 -1.56 8.57 -1.38
C PHE A 53 -2.35 9.42 -2.39
N ILE A 54 -3.49 9.97 -1.98
CA ILE A 54 -4.31 10.80 -2.86
C ILE A 54 -3.60 12.13 -3.16
N GLU A 55 -2.95 12.72 -2.17
CA GLU A 55 -2.18 13.95 -2.37
C GLU A 55 -0.98 13.73 -3.29
N ALA A 56 -0.30 12.58 -3.18
CA ALA A 56 0.77 12.18 -4.10
C ALA A 56 0.25 12.03 -5.54
N CYS A 57 -0.91 11.40 -5.73
CA CYS A 57 -1.58 11.29 -7.02
C CYS A 57 -1.97 12.65 -7.61
N ARG A 58 -2.32 13.64 -6.77
CA ARG A 58 -2.65 15.00 -7.22
C ARG A 58 -1.42 15.81 -7.65
N ARG A 59 -0.26 15.59 -7.02
CA ARG A 59 0.95 16.39 -7.26
C ARG A 59 1.89 15.81 -8.31
N VAL A 60 1.82 14.50 -8.59
CA VAL A 60 2.78 13.79 -9.45
C VAL A 60 2.07 13.12 -10.63
N HIS A 61 2.64 13.24 -11.83
CA HIS A 61 2.17 12.46 -12.98
C HIS A 61 2.29 10.95 -12.70
N THR A 62 1.17 10.25 -12.82
CA THR A 62 0.92 8.84 -12.44
C THR A 62 2.03 7.82 -12.74
N PRO A 63 2.82 7.90 -13.85
CA PRO A 63 3.87 6.93 -14.13
C PRO A 63 5.02 6.89 -13.12
N LEU A 64 5.22 7.96 -12.35
CA LEU A 64 6.30 8.05 -11.37
C LEU A 64 5.94 7.41 -10.01
N ILE A 65 4.66 7.12 -9.76
CA ILE A 65 4.18 6.58 -8.48
C ILE A 65 4.36 5.06 -8.41
N ALA A 66 4.26 4.37 -9.56
CA ALA A 66 4.34 2.90 -9.61
C ALA A 66 5.62 2.31 -8.98
N PRO A 67 6.84 2.82 -9.23
CA PRO A 67 8.05 2.32 -8.59
C PRO A 67 8.05 2.51 -7.06
N PHE A 68 7.49 3.62 -6.58
CA PHE A 68 7.40 3.91 -5.15
C PHE A 68 6.45 2.95 -4.44
N ASP A 69 5.32 2.59 -5.06
CA ASP A 69 4.38 1.64 -4.46
C ASP A 69 5.03 0.26 -4.23
N TYR A 70 5.91 -0.19 -5.15
CA TYR A 70 6.67 -1.43 -4.95
C TYR A 70 7.68 -1.37 -3.80
N THR A 71 8.24 -0.20 -3.47
CA THR A 71 9.15 -0.08 -2.32
C THR A 71 8.48 -0.41 -0.99
N ARG A 72 7.15 -0.26 -0.91
CA ARG A 72 6.35 -0.62 0.26
C ARG A 72 6.50 -2.08 0.64
N ILE A 73 6.78 -2.97 -0.31
CA ILE A 73 6.96 -4.41 -0.07
C ILE A 73 8.22 -4.68 0.75
N VAL A 74 9.31 -3.93 0.48
CA VAL A 74 10.55 -4.03 1.26
C VAL A 74 10.33 -3.56 2.69
N PHE A 75 9.64 -2.43 2.88
CA PHE A 75 9.30 -1.93 4.21
C PHE A 75 8.35 -2.87 4.96
N ALA A 76 7.35 -3.45 4.28
CA ALA A 76 6.45 -4.42 4.87
C ALA A 76 7.20 -5.67 5.38
N GLY A 77 8.15 -6.19 4.59
CA GLY A 77 9.01 -7.30 5.02
C GLY A 77 9.89 -6.95 6.22
N ALA A 78 10.49 -5.75 6.23
CA ALA A 78 11.31 -5.29 7.35
C ALA A 78 10.49 -5.11 8.64
N ILE A 79 9.30 -4.50 8.56
CA ILE A 79 8.39 -4.34 9.70
C ILE A 79 7.88 -5.70 10.17
N GLY A 80 7.53 -6.60 9.25
CA GLY A 80 7.13 -7.98 9.54
C GLY A 80 8.18 -8.72 10.38
N TYR A 81 9.44 -8.63 9.95
CA TYR A 81 10.56 -9.21 10.68
C TYR A 81 10.74 -8.59 12.08
N VAL A 82 10.73 -7.25 12.19
CA VAL A 82 11.01 -6.57 13.47
C VAL A 82 9.90 -6.77 14.50
N PHE A 83 8.63 -6.74 14.10
CA PHE A 83 7.50 -6.77 15.02
C PHE A 83 6.92 -8.17 15.25
N PHE A 84 6.97 -9.04 14.24
CA PHE A 84 6.36 -10.37 14.31
C PHE A 84 7.40 -11.50 14.35
N ASN A 85 8.68 -11.18 14.17
CA ASN A 85 9.78 -12.14 14.07
C ASN A 85 9.51 -13.25 13.04
N GLU A 86 8.68 -12.94 12.05
CA GLU A 86 8.34 -13.82 10.94
C GLU A 86 9.47 -13.76 9.92
N PHE A 87 10.20 -14.87 9.77
CA PHE A 87 11.18 -15.01 8.72
C PHE A 87 10.44 -15.34 7.42
N PRO A 88 10.61 -14.54 6.35
CA PRO A 88 10.06 -14.90 5.05
C PRO A 88 10.63 -16.26 4.63
N GLY A 89 9.74 -17.21 4.39
CA GLY A 89 10.10 -18.51 3.86
C GLY A 89 10.63 -18.44 2.43
N LEU A 90 10.98 -19.61 1.89
CA LEU A 90 11.57 -19.71 0.55
C LEU A 90 10.63 -19.16 -0.55
N PHE A 91 9.32 -19.28 -0.37
CA PHE A 91 8.33 -18.77 -1.31
C PHE A 91 8.24 -17.24 -1.27
N GLU A 92 8.20 -16.63 -0.09
CA GLU A 92 8.20 -15.17 0.07
C GLU A 92 9.48 -14.55 -0.49
N LEU A 93 10.64 -15.19 -0.26
CA LEU A 93 11.92 -14.80 -0.84
C LEU A 93 11.90 -14.81 -2.37
N SER A 94 11.31 -15.85 -2.98
CA SER A 94 11.21 -15.94 -4.44
C SER A 94 10.32 -14.83 -5.02
N GLY A 95 9.19 -14.53 -4.37
CA GLY A 95 8.30 -13.44 -4.78
C GLY A 95 8.97 -12.08 -4.66
N MET A 96 9.68 -11.84 -3.57
CA MET A 96 10.43 -10.60 -3.34
C MET A 96 11.53 -10.40 -4.40
N LEU A 97 12.23 -11.48 -4.80
CA LEU A 97 13.21 -11.47 -5.89
C LEU A 97 12.59 -11.08 -7.23
N VAL A 98 11.43 -11.66 -7.58
CA VAL A 98 10.72 -11.35 -8.84
C VAL A 98 10.31 -9.88 -8.89
N ILE A 99 9.82 -9.34 -7.77
CA ILE A 99 9.41 -7.93 -7.68
C ILE A 99 10.63 -7.02 -7.82
N LEU A 100 11.72 -7.30 -7.10
CA LEU A 100 12.97 -6.53 -7.20
C LEU A 100 13.51 -6.49 -8.63
N VAL A 101 13.55 -7.65 -9.31
CA VAL A 101 14.01 -7.74 -10.71
C VAL A 101 13.11 -6.94 -11.64
N SER A 102 11.80 -6.99 -11.44
CA SER A 102 10.82 -6.26 -12.25
C SER A 102 10.96 -4.75 -12.06
N THR A 103 11.05 -4.28 -10.82
CA THR A 103 11.24 -2.84 -10.49
C THR A 103 12.56 -2.32 -11.05
N LEU A 104 13.65 -3.09 -10.93
CA LEU A 104 14.95 -2.71 -11.47
C LEU A 104 14.91 -2.64 -13.00
N SER A 105 14.29 -3.62 -13.66
CA SER A 105 14.15 -3.67 -15.12
C SER A 105 13.39 -2.46 -15.66
N ILE A 106 12.23 -2.13 -15.07
CA ILE A 106 11.44 -0.96 -15.45
C ILE A 106 12.25 0.34 -15.28
N THR A 107 12.98 0.46 -14.17
CA THR A 107 13.83 1.64 -13.89
C THR A 107 14.94 1.80 -14.93
N LEU A 108 15.62 0.70 -15.28
CA LEU A 108 16.70 0.69 -16.26
C LEU A 108 16.17 0.99 -17.68
N LEU A 109 15.02 0.43 -18.05
CA LEU A 109 14.36 0.70 -19.34
C LEU A 109 13.95 2.17 -19.45
N ARG A 110 13.41 2.76 -18.38
CA ARG A 110 13.04 4.19 -18.34
C ARG A 110 14.25 5.11 -18.46
N ARG A 111 15.39 4.76 -17.86
CA ARG A 111 16.67 5.49 -18.04
C ARG A 111 17.15 5.47 -19.50
N ARG A 112 16.95 4.37 -20.22
CA ARG A 112 17.32 4.27 -21.65
C ARG A 112 16.46 5.16 -22.54
N GLN A 113 15.15 5.24 -22.27
CA GLN A 113 14.25 6.09 -23.06
C GLN A 113 14.47 7.59 -22.82
N SER A 114 14.82 8.00 -21.60
CA SER A 114 15.15 9.41 -21.30
C SER A 114 16.36 9.90 -22.12
N LYS A 115 17.41 9.09 -22.26
CA LYS A 115 18.60 9.48 -23.05
C LYS A 115 18.29 9.64 -24.54
N SER A 116 17.38 8.84 -25.10
CA SER A 116 16.99 8.92 -26.52
C SER A 116 16.23 10.21 -26.88
N LEU A 117 15.61 10.89 -25.91
CA LEU A 117 14.87 12.14 -26.12
C LEU A 117 15.76 13.38 -26.05
N GLU A 118 16.91 13.31 -25.36
CA GLU A 118 17.92 14.40 -25.33
C GLU A 118 18.85 14.40 -26.54
N THR A 119 18.90 13.32 -27.32
CA THR A 119 19.82 13.20 -28.48
C THR A 119 19.16 13.57 -29.81
N LYS A 120 17.93 14.07 -29.80
CA LYS A 120 17.15 14.42 -31.00
C LYS A 120 16.64 15.84 -30.91
#